data_AF-A0A4U6WAC0-F1
#
_entry.id   AF-A0A4U6WAC0-F1
#
_cell.length_a   1.000
_cell.length_b   1.000
_cell.length_c   1.000
_cell.angle_alpha   90.00
_cell.angle_beta   90.00
_cell.angle_gamma   90.00
#
_symmetry.space_group_name_H-M   'P 1'
#
loop_
_entity.id
_entity.type
_entity.pdbx_description
1 polymer ?
#
loop_
_entity_poly.entity_id
_entity_poly.type
_entity_poly.pdbx_seq_one_letter_code
_entity_poly.pdbx_strand_id
1 'polypeptide(L)'
;MSSPVFMTTLEDSLSITQPYLIAKPVSIGIVYLTIFLKVIFLSRRESIKTNAAMPIVLPADREAQHETAPQPAKNLPLCRQGSPFQLPSLHCQPVQSTSTTCHRPAYRGGDKPMAMEKAASFLSSLIGGGGGEPAATVKSILIYPIKSCRGIAVPQAPIASTGFLWDRQWVVVNAKGRAYTQRVEPKLALVQVDMPPEAFAEGWHPTADDHMVITAPGMDPLKIPLAAECATIDDVSVWEWSGSAYDEGAEAAEWFSTYFEKPSQLVRFKEASETRSCFQDYSPGYKIMFSDCFPFLIASQGSLDALNEILKEPVPMNRFRPNILVDGCHPYSEDLWKTIKINNLTFEGVKLCNRCKVPNINQDNGIHGAEPTETLLTFRSDEVLRPSHKNTRQVYFGQNLVCKESLSGKGKGKIIKVGDPVYVLQAFASANEAPA
;
A
#
# COMPACT_ATOMS: atom_id res chain seq x y z
N MET A 1 -27.51 62.03 22.71
CA MET A 1 -27.21 63.17 23.62
C MET A 1 -26.25 62.67 24.69
N SER A 2 -25.14 63.31 25.04
CA SER A 2 -24.35 64.36 24.38
C SER A 2 -22.92 64.33 24.99
N SER A 3 -21.90 64.65 24.19
CA SER A 3 -20.51 64.91 24.63
C SER A 3 -20.39 66.33 25.25
N PRO A 4 -19.21 66.98 25.44
CA PRO A 4 -17.79 66.55 25.55
C PRO A 4 -17.02 67.29 26.70
N VAL A 5 -15.70 67.54 26.51
CA VAL A 5 -14.73 68.48 27.15
C VAL A 5 -13.80 67.84 28.21
N PHE A 6 -12.52 67.52 27.95
CA PHE A 6 -11.29 68.30 27.61
C PHE A 6 -10.62 69.07 28.75
N MET A 7 -9.38 68.67 29.11
CA MET A 7 -8.27 69.61 29.39
C MET A 7 -6.89 68.95 29.17
N THR A 8 -5.94 69.72 28.63
CA THR A 8 -4.53 69.39 28.30
C THR A 8 -3.60 69.63 29.50
N THR A 9 -2.38 69.06 29.61
CA THR A 9 -1.07 69.47 29.01
C THR A 9 -0.06 68.31 28.96
N LEU A 10 0.67 68.03 27.88
CA LEU A 10 1.93 68.65 27.39
C LEU A 10 3.19 68.40 28.25
N GLU A 11 4.11 67.54 27.78
CA GLU A 11 5.54 67.86 27.50
C GLU A 11 6.29 66.65 26.86
N ASP A 12 7.04 66.93 25.78
CA ASP A 12 8.36 66.44 25.31
C ASP A 12 8.96 65.06 25.70
N SER A 13 9.88 64.43 24.94
CA SER A 13 10.28 64.47 23.51
C SER A 13 11.28 63.31 23.23
N LEU A 14 11.87 63.26 22.02
CA LEU A 14 13.03 62.45 21.57
C LEU A 14 12.84 61.01 21.05
N SER A 15 12.96 60.92 19.72
CA SER A 15 13.29 59.71 18.94
C SER A 15 14.80 59.46 18.89
N ILE A 16 15.25 58.20 18.96
CA ILE A 16 16.61 57.80 18.54
C ILE A 16 16.56 56.55 17.65
N THR A 17 17.13 56.66 16.46
CA THR A 17 17.36 55.60 15.47
C THR A 17 18.64 54.81 15.76
N GLN A 18 18.65 53.49 15.52
CA GLN A 18 19.89 52.67 15.52
C GLN A 18 20.35 52.31 14.09
N PRO A 19 21.67 52.29 13.81
CA PRO A 19 22.23 52.02 12.48
C PRO A 19 22.72 50.57 12.27
N TYR A 20 22.95 50.22 11.00
CA TYR A 20 23.59 48.99 10.53
C TYR A 20 25.08 48.91 10.86
N LEU A 21 25.61 47.69 11.03
CA LEU A 21 27.04 47.38 10.86
C LEU A 21 27.24 45.92 10.37
N ILE A 22 28.23 45.72 9.51
CA ILE A 22 28.50 44.47 8.78
C ILE A 22 29.74 43.77 9.37
N ALA A 23 29.68 42.45 9.58
CA ALA A 23 30.86 41.62 9.87
C ALA A 23 30.78 40.24 9.18
N LYS A 24 31.95 39.66 8.87
CA LYS A 24 32.12 38.45 8.04
C LYS A 24 32.07 37.14 8.86
N PRO A 25 31.78 35.98 8.23
CA PRO A 25 31.67 34.69 8.94
C PRO A 25 33.03 34.06 9.27
N VAL A 26 33.08 33.29 10.36
CA VAL A 26 34.20 32.43 10.75
C VAL A 26 33.71 30.99 10.98
N SER A 27 34.45 30.03 10.46
CA SER A 27 34.09 28.60 10.45
C SER A 27 34.09 27.96 11.83
N ILE A 28 32.97 27.33 12.22
CA ILE A 28 32.91 26.36 13.34
C ILE A 28 32.28 25.06 12.82
N GLY A 29 33.12 24.27 12.15
CA GLY A 29 32.90 22.85 11.89
C GLY A 29 34.16 22.09 12.31
N ILE A 30 34.05 20.80 12.64
CA ILE A 30 35.14 19.95 13.18
C ILE A 30 35.46 20.21 14.67
N VAL A 31 34.47 20.03 15.56
CA VAL A 31 34.71 19.62 16.96
C VAL A 31 33.72 18.53 17.41
N TYR A 32 32.44 18.65 17.04
CA TYR A 32 31.38 17.73 17.51
C TYR A 32 31.41 16.30 16.93
N LEU A 33 32.08 16.07 15.80
CA LEU A 33 32.09 14.75 15.13
C LEU A 33 32.97 13.70 15.84
N THR A 34 33.97 14.15 16.62
CA THR A 34 34.99 13.26 17.23
C THR A 34 34.54 12.63 18.55
N ILE A 35 33.52 13.21 19.21
CA ILE A 35 33.00 12.70 20.49
C ILE A 35 31.95 11.60 20.25
N PHE A 36 31.09 11.75 19.24
CA PHE A 36 30.01 10.80 18.95
C PHE A 36 30.51 9.41 18.48
N LEU A 37 31.59 9.38 17.68
CA LEU A 37 32.19 8.13 17.21
C LEU A 37 32.89 7.32 18.33
N LYS A 38 33.25 7.95 19.44
CA LYS A 38 33.99 7.28 20.54
C LYS A 38 33.07 6.49 21.48
N VAL A 39 31.82 6.91 21.63
CA VAL A 39 30.80 6.21 22.45
C VAL A 39 30.33 4.92 21.76
N ILE A 40 30.10 4.97 20.44
CA ILE A 40 29.64 3.81 19.65
C ILE A 40 30.68 2.68 19.62
N PHE A 41 31.98 3.00 19.64
CA PHE A 41 33.05 1.99 19.57
C PHE A 41 33.36 1.30 20.91
N LEU A 42 33.04 1.94 22.05
CA LEU A 42 33.24 1.34 23.38
C LEU A 42 32.12 0.36 23.74
N SER A 43 30.86 0.70 23.44
CA SER A 43 29.71 -0.18 23.73
C SER A 43 29.74 -1.53 22.97
N ARG A 44 30.40 -1.59 21.80
CA ARG A 44 30.56 -2.84 21.02
C ARG A 44 31.72 -3.74 21.46
N ARG A 45 32.52 -3.38 22.47
CA ARG A 45 33.74 -4.14 22.84
C ARG A 45 33.61 -5.02 24.10
N GLU A 46 32.51 -4.92 24.86
CA GLU A 46 32.30 -5.71 26.09
C GLU A 46 31.41 -6.97 25.90
N SER A 47 30.80 -7.17 24.73
CA SER A 47 29.91 -8.33 24.47
C SER A 47 30.61 -9.51 23.76
N ILE A 48 31.94 -9.48 23.60
CA ILE A 48 32.73 -10.58 23.01
C ILE A 48 33.98 -10.83 23.88
N LYS A 49 33.80 -11.56 24.99
CA LYS A 49 34.79 -12.42 25.67
C LYS A 49 34.25 -12.89 27.03
N THR A 50 33.76 -14.13 27.12
CA THR A 50 34.06 -15.08 28.22
C THR A 50 33.39 -16.43 27.97
N ASN A 51 34.09 -17.49 28.37
CA ASN A 51 33.65 -18.87 28.61
C ASN A 51 33.74 -19.90 27.46
N ALA A 52 34.98 -20.26 27.15
CA ALA A 52 35.39 -21.67 27.19
C ALA A 52 36.08 -21.91 28.55
N ALA A 53 36.14 -23.08 29.18
CA ALA A 53 35.52 -24.39 29.09
C ALA A 53 36.33 -25.26 30.08
N MET A 54 35.72 -26.20 30.81
CA MET A 54 36.43 -27.37 31.39
C MET A 54 35.40 -28.44 31.81
N PRO A 55 35.80 -29.73 31.88
CA PRO A 55 34.88 -30.83 31.56
C PRO A 55 34.36 -31.60 32.78
N ILE A 56 33.22 -32.27 32.63
CA ILE A 56 32.80 -33.37 33.52
C ILE A 56 32.41 -34.59 32.67
N VAL A 57 32.83 -35.74 33.15
CA VAL A 57 32.75 -37.08 32.54
C VAL A 57 31.30 -37.59 32.47
N LEU A 58 30.97 -38.33 31.40
CA LEU A 58 29.86 -39.27 31.37
C LEU A 58 30.40 -40.68 31.02
N PRO A 59 29.97 -41.74 31.75
CA PRO A 59 30.32 -43.12 31.44
C PRO A 59 29.40 -43.71 30.35
N ALA A 60 29.80 -44.85 29.79
CA ALA A 60 29.16 -45.51 28.66
C ALA A 60 28.31 -46.75 29.05
N ASP A 61 27.70 -47.34 28.02
CA ASP A 61 27.23 -48.73 27.88
C ASP A 61 25.95 -49.23 28.61
N ARG A 62 24.89 -49.42 27.82
CA ARG A 62 24.38 -50.74 27.33
C ARG A 62 23.12 -50.53 26.45
N GLU A 63 23.03 -51.09 25.23
CA GLU A 63 22.48 -52.44 24.91
C GLU A 63 21.14 -52.73 25.63
N ALA A 64 20.01 -53.05 24.99
CA ALA A 64 19.63 -53.21 23.59
C ALA A 64 18.07 -52.92 23.45
N GLN A 65 17.23 -53.34 22.49
CA GLN A 65 17.35 -54.32 21.39
C GLN A 65 16.30 -54.07 20.26
N HIS A 66 16.40 -54.85 19.19
CA HIS A 66 15.54 -55.05 18.01
C HIS A 66 14.01 -55.22 18.20
N GLU A 67 13.22 -54.67 17.26
CA GLU A 67 12.22 -55.38 16.39
C GLU A 67 11.53 -54.38 15.42
N THR A 68 11.93 -54.38 14.13
CA THR A 68 11.20 -54.90 12.94
C THR A 68 9.91 -54.18 12.50
N ALA A 69 9.97 -53.58 11.30
CA ALA A 69 8.81 -53.09 10.54
C ALA A 69 8.15 -54.20 9.72
N PRO A 70 6.87 -54.00 9.31
CA PRO A 70 6.46 -54.46 7.98
C PRO A 70 5.57 -53.50 7.18
N GLN A 71 5.77 -53.51 5.87
CA GLN A 71 4.84 -53.16 4.78
C GLN A 71 5.12 -54.14 3.62
N PRO A 72 4.27 -54.29 2.57
CA PRO A 72 2.90 -53.81 2.36
C PRO A 72 1.91 -54.90 1.87
N ALA A 73 0.60 -54.59 1.82
CA ALA A 73 -0.40 -55.25 0.96
C ALA A 73 -1.39 -54.17 0.47
N LYS A 74 -1.64 -53.93 -0.83
CA LYS A 74 -2.27 -54.78 -1.85
C LYS A 74 -3.66 -55.30 -1.46
N ASN A 75 -4.73 -54.61 -1.88
CA ASN A 75 -5.64 -55.11 -2.92
C ASN A 75 -6.73 -54.10 -3.35
N LEU A 76 -7.10 -54.15 -4.63
CA LEU A 76 -8.33 -53.55 -5.20
C LEU A 76 -9.56 -54.38 -4.83
N PRO A 77 -10.77 -53.88 -5.14
CA PRO A 77 -11.56 -54.62 -6.14
C PRO A 77 -12.00 -53.77 -7.35
N LEU A 78 -12.15 -54.44 -8.51
CA LEU A 78 -12.78 -53.92 -9.73
C LEU A 78 -14.29 -54.19 -9.75
N CYS A 79 -15.06 -53.28 -10.39
CA CYS A 79 -16.18 -53.50 -11.34
C CYS A 79 -17.22 -52.36 -11.27
N ARG A 80 -17.98 -52.00 -12.32
CA ARG A 80 -17.88 -52.15 -13.80
C ARG A 80 -18.98 -51.26 -14.42
N GLN A 81 -18.75 -50.75 -15.65
CA GLN A 81 -19.76 -50.41 -16.70
C GLN A 81 -20.98 -49.54 -16.30
N GLY A 82 -21.09 -48.30 -16.78
CA GLY A 82 -21.72 -47.94 -18.07
C GLY A 82 -22.84 -46.92 -17.79
N SER A 83 -23.31 -46.02 -18.66
CA SER A 83 -23.13 -45.77 -20.11
C SER A 83 -23.37 -44.26 -20.38
N PRO A 84 -22.99 -43.68 -21.55
CA PRO A 84 -23.16 -42.25 -21.81
C PRO A 84 -24.57 -41.93 -22.33
N PHE A 85 -25.22 -40.90 -21.76
CA PHE A 85 -26.49 -40.38 -22.27
C PHE A 85 -26.29 -39.46 -23.48
N GLN A 86 -26.92 -39.78 -24.59
CA GLN A 86 -27.04 -38.90 -25.76
C GLN A 86 -28.15 -37.86 -25.55
N LEU A 87 -27.92 -36.64 -26.03
CA LEU A 87 -28.96 -35.71 -26.45
C LEU A 87 -28.60 -35.14 -27.85
N PRO A 88 -29.60 -34.71 -28.65
CA PRO A 88 -29.54 -34.88 -30.10
C PRO A 88 -28.89 -33.72 -30.87
N SER A 89 -28.39 -34.08 -32.04
CA SER A 89 -27.98 -33.16 -33.10
C SER A 89 -29.16 -32.44 -33.75
N LEU A 90 -29.08 -31.11 -33.85
CA LEU A 90 -30.00 -30.30 -34.63
C LEU A 90 -29.27 -29.59 -35.79
N HIS A 91 -29.37 -30.21 -36.96
CA HIS A 91 -29.59 -29.59 -38.27
C HIS A 91 -28.88 -28.26 -38.57
N CYS A 92 -27.74 -28.35 -39.29
CA CYS A 92 -27.39 -27.35 -40.29
C CYS A 92 -28.05 -27.72 -41.64
N GLN A 93 -28.77 -26.78 -42.23
CA GLN A 93 -29.18 -26.79 -43.65
C GLN A 93 -28.95 -25.38 -44.24
N PRO A 94 -28.67 -25.26 -45.55
CA PRO A 94 -27.99 -24.09 -46.10
C PRO A 94 -28.94 -23.00 -46.59
N VAL A 95 -28.44 -21.75 -46.66
CA VAL A 95 -29.06 -20.67 -47.44
C VAL A 95 -28.10 -20.23 -48.54
N GLN A 96 -28.67 -19.90 -49.69
CA GLN A 96 -28.01 -19.96 -51.00
C GLN A 96 -27.18 -18.72 -51.32
N SER A 97 -26.19 -18.92 -52.18
CA SER A 97 -25.45 -17.89 -52.87
C SER A 97 -26.31 -17.19 -53.93
N THR A 98 -26.26 -15.85 -53.96
CA THR A 98 -26.60 -15.08 -55.15
C THR A 98 -25.44 -14.13 -55.49
N SER A 99 -24.99 -14.22 -56.74
CA SER A 99 -23.85 -13.49 -57.27
C SER A 99 -24.19 -12.03 -57.60
N THR A 100 -23.30 -11.08 -57.33
CA THR A 100 -23.18 -9.89 -58.19
C THR A 100 -21.75 -9.36 -58.29
N THR A 101 -21.25 -9.29 -59.52
CA THR A 101 -20.21 -8.39 -60.07
C THR A 101 -18.95 -8.07 -59.26
N CYS A 102 -17.81 -8.51 -59.79
CA CYS A 102 -16.49 -7.98 -59.49
C CYS A 102 -16.32 -6.56 -60.07
N HIS A 103 -16.05 -5.56 -59.21
CA HIS A 103 -15.44 -4.29 -59.61
C HIS A 103 -14.23 -4.02 -58.71
N ARG A 104 -13.05 -3.86 -59.32
CA ARG A 104 -11.85 -3.34 -58.65
C ARG A 104 -12.00 -1.83 -58.42
N PRO A 105 -11.82 -1.32 -57.19
CA PRO A 105 -11.36 0.05 -56.99
C PRO A 105 -9.86 0.12 -57.24
N ALA A 106 -9.40 1.20 -57.86
CA ALA A 106 -7.98 1.41 -58.13
C ALA A 106 -7.19 1.72 -56.84
N TYR A 107 -5.92 1.31 -56.83
CA TYR A 107 -4.92 1.78 -55.89
C TYR A 107 -4.86 3.32 -55.95
N ARG A 108 -5.22 4.01 -54.86
CA ARG A 108 -4.84 5.42 -54.64
C ARG A 108 -4.04 5.47 -53.35
N GLY A 109 -2.77 5.85 -53.47
CA GLY A 109 -1.90 6.10 -52.34
C GLY A 109 -2.46 7.23 -51.47
N GLY A 110 -2.27 7.08 -50.16
CA GLY A 110 -2.86 7.95 -49.16
C GLY A 110 -2.34 7.62 -47.77
N ASP A 111 -1.02 7.47 -47.64
CA ASP A 111 -0.37 7.31 -46.33
C ASP A 111 -0.68 8.54 -45.46
N LYS A 112 -1.56 8.34 -44.49
CA LYS A 112 -1.81 9.24 -43.37
C LYS A 112 -1.57 8.51 -42.05
N PRO A 113 -1.19 9.23 -40.98
CA PRO A 113 -0.06 8.78 -40.19
C PRO A 113 -0.45 7.96 -38.96
N MET A 114 -0.48 6.63 -39.11
CA MET A 114 -0.59 5.67 -38.00
C MET A 114 0.47 5.90 -36.90
N ALA A 115 1.62 6.50 -37.24
CA ALA A 115 2.66 6.89 -36.29
C ALA A 115 2.32 8.14 -35.46
N MET A 116 1.64 9.15 -36.03
CA MET A 116 1.29 10.38 -35.29
C MET A 116 0.09 10.17 -34.38
N GLU A 117 -0.87 9.32 -34.76
CA GLU A 117 -2.01 8.97 -33.91
C GLU A 117 -1.55 8.19 -32.67
N LYS A 118 -0.63 7.23 -32.84
CA LYS A 118 0.05 6.56 -31.71
C LYS A 118 0.87 7.52 -30.87
N ALA A 119 1.61 8.45 -31.47
CA ALA A 119 2.37 9.45 -30.72
C ALA A 119 1.47 10.44 -29.94
N ALA A 120 0.31 10.82 -30.50
CA ALA A 120 -0.66 11.67 -29.84
C ALA A 120 -1.39 10.95 -28.69
N SER A 121 -1.75 9.67 -28.87
CA SER A 121 -2.28 8.80 -27.81
C SER A 121 -1.26 8.59 -26.68
N PHE A 122 0.00 8.37 -27.04
CA PHE A 122 1.12 8.26 -26.11
C PHE A 122 1.32 9.55 -25.29
N LEU A 123 1.37 10.72 -25.94
CA LEU A 123 1.47 12.01 -25.25
C LEU A 123 0.22 12.33 -24.41
N SER A 124 -0.98 11.96 -24.87
CA SER A 124 -2.22 12.18 -24.12
C SER A 124 -2.28 11.34 -22.84
N SER A 125 -1.90 10.06 -22.89
CA SER A 125 -1.88 9.19 -21.72
C SER A 125 -0.75 9.48 -20.72
N LEU A 126 0.39 10.02 -21.19
CA LEU A 126 1.53 10.40 -20.33
C LEU A 126 1.32 11.74 -19.61
N ILE A 127 0.70 12.72 -20.27
CA ILE A 127 0.70 14.13 -19.82
C ILE A 127 -0.73 14.62 -19.49
N GLY A 128 -1.77 13.90 -19.93
CA GLY A 128 -3.11 14.44 -20.11
C GLY A 128 -3.12 15.29 -21.38
N GLY A 129 -3.84 14.86 -22.41
CA GLY A 129 -3.99 15.65 -23.64
C GLY A 129 -4.54 17.04 -23.30
N GLY A 130 -3.97 18.09 -23.89
CA GLY A 130 -4.27 19.51 -23.57
C GLY A 130 -5.71 19.98 -23.85
N GLY A 131 -6.63 19.07 -24.10
CA GLY A 131 -8.07 19.29 -24.25
C GLY A 131 -8.89 18.25 -23.48
N GLY A 132 -8.97 18.38 -22.15
CA GLY A 132 -10.10 17.90 -21.33
C GLY A 132 -10.39 16.40 -21.23
N GLU A 133 -9.64 15.52 -21.88
CA GLU A 133 -9.83 14.07 -21.80
C GLU A 133 -9.17 13.45 -20.55
N PRO A 134 -9.77 12.40 -19.96
CA PRO A 134 -9.15 11.68 -18.84
C PRO A 134 -7.96 10.83 -19.31
N ALA A 135 -6.88 10.84 -18.54
CA ALA A 135 -5.70 10.02 -18.79
C ALA A 135 -5.91 8.55 -18.37
N ALA A 136 -6.84 8.30 -17.44
CA ALA A 136 -7.24 6.98 -16.97
C ALA A 136 -8.63 7.04 -16.29
N THR A 137 -9.17 5.89 -15.90
CA THR A 137 -10.40 5.76 -15.10
C THR A 137 -10.13 4.92 -13.86
N VAL A 138 -10.74 5.25 -12.71
CA VAL A 138 -10.67 4.43 -11.49
C VAL A 138 -11.38 3.09 -11.73
N LYS A 139 -10.61 2.00 -11.79
CA LYS A 139 -11.09 0.63 -12.04
C LYS A 139 -11.56 -0.07 -10.76
N SER A 140 -10.83 0.14 -9.67
CA SER A 140 -11.15 -0.46 -8.37
C SER A 140 -10.57 0.40 -7.25
N ILE A 141 -11.29 0.48 -6.14
CA ILE A 141 -10.83 1.11 -4.91
C ILE A 141 -10.67 -0.01 -3.88
N LEU A 142 -9.50 -0.08 -3.23
CA LEU A 142 -9.20 -1.12 -2.26
C LEU A 142 -8.86 -0.51 -0.89
N ILE A 143 -9.55 -1.03 0.13
CA ILE A 143 -9.34 -0.70 1.54
C ILE A 143 -8.75 -1.93 2.23
N TYR A 144 -7.81 -1.73 3.14
CA TYR A 144 -7.20 -2.83 3.91
C TYR A 144 -7.34 -2.51 5.40
N PRO A 145 -8.46 -2.85 6.04
CA PRO A 145 -8.75 -2.37 7.39
C PRO A 145 -7.67 -2.75 8.41
N ILE A 146 -7.26 -4.01 8.37
CA ILE A 146 -6.16 -4.53 9.20
C ILE A 146 -4.87 -4.51 8.38
N LYS A 147 -3.83 -3.90 8.93
CA LYS A 147 -2.49 -3.81 8.33
C LYS A 147 -1.98 -5.21 7.97
N SER A 148 -1.64 -5.39 6.70
CA SER A 148 -1.14 -6.65 6.11
C SER A 148 -2.17 -7.76 5.91
N CYS A 149 -3.43 -7.61 6.33
CA CYS A 149 -4.49 -8.57 5.98
C CYS A 149 -4.97 -8.36 4.53
N ARG A 150 -5.91 -9.19 4.04
CA ARG A 150 -6.54 -8.99 2.72
C ARG A 150 -7.25 -7.63 2.65
N GLY A 151 -7.37 -7.12 1.42
CA GLY A 151 -8.12 -5.90 1.15
C GLY A 151 -9.49 -6.22 0.55
N ILE A 152 -10.43 -5.32 0.79
CA ILE A 152 -11.78 -5.33 0.25
C ILE A 152 -11.88 -4.33 -0.90
N ALA A 153 -12.52 -4.74 -1.99
CA ALA A 153 -12.85 -3.86 -3.10
C ALA A 153 -14.19 -3.15 -2.79
N VAL A 154 -14.23 -1.83 -2.93
CA VAL A 154 -15.40 -1.01 -2.60
C VAL A 154 -15.82 -0.14 -3.80
N PRO A 155 -17.12 0.14 -3.99
CA PRO A 155 -17.59 0.94 -5.12
C PRO A 155 -17.23 2.43 -4.99
N GLN A 156 -16.98 2.90 -3.77
CA GLN A 156 -16.59 4.26 -3.44
C GLN A 156 -15.84 4.28 -2.10
N ALA A 157 -15.03 5.30 -1.84
CA ALA A 157 -14.33 5.47 -0.56
C ALA A 157 -14.25 6.94 -0.12
N PRO A 158 -14.78 7.30 1.07
CA PRO A 158 -14.56 8.61 1.67
C PRO A 158 -13.09 8.82 2.05
N ILE A 159 -12.61 10.06 1.95
CA ILE A 159 -11.25 10.45 2.35
C ILE A 159 -11.26 11.08 3.74
N ALA A 160 -10.47 10.50 4.64
CA ALA A 160 -10.12 11.02 5.95
C ALA A 160 -8.78 11.81 5.90
N SER A 161 -8.41 12.43 7.01
CA SER A 161 -7.12 13.10 7.25
C SER A 161 -5.90 12.19 6.94
N THR A 162 -6.05 10.88 7.13
CA THR A 162 -5.00 9.86 7.13
C THR A 162 -5.00 8.89 5.93
N GLY A 163 -5.93 9.04 4.98
CA GLY A 163 -6.10 8.12 3.84
C GLY A 163 -7.56 7.94 3.46
N PHE A 164 -7.93 6.79 2.89
CA PHE A 164 -9.34 6.41 2.84
C PHE A 164 -9.83 6.04 4.24
N LEU A 165 -11.11 6.29 4.48
CA LEU A 165 -11.79 5.82 5.69
C LEU A 165 -11.62 4.30 5.82
N TRP A 166 -11.42 3.84 7.06
CA TRP A 166 -11.10 2.45 7.42
C TRP A 166 -9.75 1.91 6.94
N ASP A 167 -8.94 2.61 6.14
CA ASP A 167 -7.70 2.04 5.62
C ASP A 167 -6.56 1.97 6.66
N ARG A 168 -6.10 0.74 6.98
CA ARG A 168 -5.05 0.42 7.96
C ARG A 168 -5.25 1.10 9.32
N GLN A 169 -6.48 1.15 9.80
CA GLN A 169 -6.80 1.60 11.17
C GLN A 169 -6.47 0.54 12.22
N TRP A 170 -6.46 -0.74 11.85
CA TRP A 170 -6.12 -1.86 12.73
C TRP A 170 -4.76 -2.48 12.41
N VAL A 171 -4.15 -3.14 13.40
CA VAL A 171 -2.96 -3.97 13.24
C VAL A 171 -2.95 -5.09 14.28
N VAL A 172 -2.40 -6.25 13.93
CA VAL A 172 -2.13 -7.31 14.91
C VAL A 172 -0.74 -7.09 15.50
N VAL A 173 -0.63 -7.08 16.83
CA VAL A 173 0.63 -6.96 17.57
C VAL A 173 0.95 -8.24 18.33
N ASN A 174 2.24 -8.44 18.63
CA ASN A 174 2.68 -9.49 19.55
C ASN A 174 2.61 -9.05 21.02
N ALA A 175 2.89 -9.96 21.96
CA ALA A 175 2.99 -9.68 23.40
C ALA A 175 4.05 -8.62 23.85
N LYS A 176 4.74 -7.95 22.92
CA LYS A 176 5.63 -6.81 23.17
C LYS A 176 5.17 -5.54 22.44
N GLY A 177 3.89 -5.45 22.07
CA GLY A 177 3.29 -4.32 21.34
C GLY A 177 3.79 -4.17 19.89
N ARG A 178 4.65 -5.05 19.38
CA ARG A 178 5.23 -4.89 18.04
C ARG A 178 4.29 -5.43 16.98
N ALA A 179 3.96 -4.61 16.00
CA ALA A 179 3.12 -5.01 14.87
C ALA A 179 3.70 -6.17 14.06
N TYR A 180 2.86 -7.16 13.78
CA TYR A 180 3.12 -8.12 12.72
C TYR A 180 2.92 -7.47 11.35
N THR A 181 3.71 -7.92 10.38
CA THR A 181 3.47 -7.65 8.97
C THR A 181 3.67 -8.92 8.16
N GLN A 182 3.14 -8.99 6.94
CA GLN A 182 3.36 -10.12 6.04
C GLN A 182 4.84 -10.50 5.86
N ARG A 183 5.79 -9.57 6.10
CA ARG A 183 7.25 -9.83 6.05
C ARG A 183 7.74 -10.82 7.11
N VAL A 184 7.04 -10.93 8.24
CA VAL A 184 7.38 -11.78 9.40
C VAL A 184 6.27 -12.78 9.75
N GLU A 185 5.04 -12.51 9.32
CA GLU A 185 3.89 -13.39 9.48
C GLU A 185 3.08 -13.46 8.18
N PRO A 186 3.49 -14.28 7.20
CA PRO A 186 2.81 -14.39 5.91
C PRO A 186 1.36 -14.91 6.01
N LYS A 187 0.99 -15.64 7.08
CA LYS A 187 -0.41 -16.09 7.30
C LYS A 187 -1.40 -14.90 7.34
N LEU A 188 -0.96 -13.67 7.65
CA LEU A 188 -1.78 -12.46 7.53
C LEU A 188 -2.39 -12.29 6.13
N ALA A 189 -1.74 -12.77 5.07
CA ALA A 189 -2.27 -12.72 3.70
C ALA A 189 -3.55 -13.55 3.50
N LEU A 190 -3.86 -14.46 4.42
CA LEU A 190 -5.03 -15.34 4.40
C LEU A 190 -6.18 -14.83 5.27
N VAL A 191 -5.91 -13.85 6.14
CA VAL A 191 -6.92 -13.20 6.98
C VAL A 191 -7.77 -12.30 6.09
N GLN A 192 -9.03 -12.67 5.94
CA GLN A 192 -10.08 -11.91 5.27
C GLN A 192 -10.76 -10.98 6.26
N VAL A 193 -11.27 -9.88 5.74
CA VAL A 193 -11.98 -8.85 6.50
C VAL A 193 -13.18 -8.43 5.67
N ASP A 194 -14.35 -8.37 6.28
CA ASP A 194 -15.56 -7.78 5.71
C ASP A 194 -16.05 -6.64 6.62
N MET A 195 -16.67 -5.64 6.01
CA MET A 195 -17.20 -4.43 6.66
C MET A 195 -18.65 -4.21 6.23
N PRO A 196 -19.50 -3.53 7.02
CA PRO A 196 -20.84 -3.13 6.58
C PRO A 196 -20.75 -2.34 5.26
N PRO A 197 -21.56 -2.63 4.22
CA PRO A 197 -21.48 -1.92 2.93
C PRO A 197 -21.61 -0.40 3.05
N GLU A 198 -22.45 0.05 3.97
CA GLU A 198 -22.71 1.43 4.34
C GLU A 198 -21.52 2.12 5.04
N ALA A 199 -20.54 1.38 5.54
CA ALA A 199 -19.33 1.94 6.14
C ALA A 199 -18.50 2.80 5.17
N PHE A 200 -18.75 2.67 3.86
CA PHE A 200 -18.13 3.47 2.78
C PHE A 200 -19.06 4.56 2.24
N ALA A 201 -20.17 4.87 2.92
CA ALA A 201 -20.99 6.04 2.62
C ALA A 201 -20.44 7.30 3.30
N GLU A 202 -20.58 8.46 2.66
CA GLU A 202 -20.15 9.73 3.24
C GLU A 202 -21.03 10.08 4.45
N GLY A 203 -20.40 10.32 5.61
CA GLY A 203 -21.09 10.69 6.85
C GLY A 203 -21.75 9.54 7.60
N TRP A 204 -21.53 8.29 7.19
CA TRP A 204 -21.92 7.13 8.00
C TRP A 204 -21.08 7.04 9.28
N HIS A 205 -21.72 6.59 10.36
CA HIS A 205 -21.10 6.33 11.66
C HIS A 205 -21.61 4.97 12.15
N PRO A 206 -20.75 4.13 12.75
CA PRO A 206 -21.17 2.82 13.23
C PRO A 206 -22.14 2.94 14.41
N THR A 207 -23.08 2.02 14.46
CA THR A 207 -24.00 1.77 15.57
C THR A 207 -23.52 0.59 16.41
N ALA A 208 -24.23 0.26 17.50
CA ALA A 208 -23.89 -0.86 18.36
C ALA A 208 -23.99 -2.24 17.66
N ASP A 209 -24.80 -2.35 16.60
CA ASP A 209 -24.99 -3.58 15.84
C ASP A 209 -23.99 -3.73 14.67
N ASP A 210 -23.16 -2.72 14.40
CA ASP A 210 -22.21 -2.71 13.30
C ASP A 210 -20.88 -3.37 13.66
N HIS A 211 -20.48 -4.37 12.88
CA HIS A 211 -19.30 -5.19 13.15
C HIS A 211 -18.42 -5.32 11.90
N MET A 212 -17.10 -5.22 12.09
CA MET A 212 -16.12 -5.79 11.16
C MET A 212 -16.09 -7.31 11.39
N VAL A 213 -16.17 -8.09 10.31
CA VAL A 213 -16.07 -9.55 10.38
C VAL A 213 -14.69 -9.99 9.90
N ILE A 214 -14.02 -10.85 10.66
CA ILE A 214 -12.70 -11.38 10.34
C ILE A 214 -12.82 -12.89 10.16
N THR A 215 -12.25 -13.42 9.08
CA THR A 215 -12.20 -14.87 8.84
C THR A 215 -10.81 -15.32 8.38
N ALA A 216 -10.44 -16.57 8.68
CA ALA A 216 -9.20 -17.18 8.21
C ALA A 216 -9.35 -18.71 8.09
N PRO A 217 -8.50 -19.39 7.32
CA PRO A 217 -8.57 -20.85 7.18
C PRO A 217 -8.47 -21.58 8.53
N GLY A 218 -9.47 -22.41 8.83
CA GLY A 218 -9.52 -23.21 10.06
C GLY A 218 -10.02 -22.47 11.31
N MET A 219 -10.51 -21.23 11.16
CA MET A 219 -11.05 -20.42 12.26
C MET A 219 -12.53 -20.10 12.04
N ASP A 220 -13.31 -20.05 13.12
CA ASP A 220 -14.67 -19.50 13.09
C ASP A 220 -14.66 -17.97 12.83
N PRO A 221 -15.73 -17.37 12.28
CA PRO A 221 -15.80 -15.93 12.05
C PRO A 221 -15.79 -15.12 13.35
N LEU A 222 -14.82 -14.22 13.48
CA LEU A 222 -14.71 -13.25 14.58
C LEU A 222 -15.45 -11.97 14.22
N LYS A 223 -16.18 -11.39 15.18
CA LYS A 223 -16.88 -10.10 15.02
C LYS A 223 -16.27 -9.04 15.93
N ILE A 224 -15.83 -7.93 15.35
CA ILE A 224 -15.28 -6.77 16.08
C ILE A 224 -16.31 -5.63 16.00
N PRO A 225 -16.94 -5.23 17.10
CA PRO A 225 -17.92 -4.14 17.10
C PRO A 225 -17.26 -2.79 16.77
N LEU A 226 -17.77 -2.07 15.77
CA LEU A 226 -17.16 -0.83 15.28
C LEU A 226 -17.42 0.40 16.17
N ALA A 227 -18.48 0.35 16.98
CA ALA A 227 -18.87 1.42 17.90
C ALA A 227 -18.51 1.14 19.38
N ALA A 228 -17.81 0.04 19.69
CA ALA A 228 -17.47 -0.28 21.07
C ALA A 228 -16.46 0.70 21.69
N GLU A 229 -16.62 0.94 22.99
CA GLU A 229 -15.56 1.53 23.81
C GLU A 229 -14.46 0.48 24.03
N CYS A 230 -13.24 0.81 23.61
CA CYS A 230 -12.08 -0.06 23.74
C CYS A 230 -11.21 0.37 24.92
N ALA A 231 -10.61 -0.59 25.62
CA ALA A 231 -9.50 -0.31 26.53
C ALA A 231 -8.33 0.33 25.76
N THR A 232 -7.47 1.07 26.46
CA THR A 232 -6.20 1.53 25.89
C THR A 232 -5.08 0.59 26.32
N ILE A 233 -4.19 0.24 25.39
CA ILE A 233 -2.87 -0.32 25.70
C ILE A 233 -1.78 0.62 25.19
N ASP A 234 -0.64 0.58 25.86
CA ASP A 234 0.55 1.39 25.55
C ASP A 234 1.64 0.54 24.86
N ASP A 235 2.77 1.17 24.53
CA ASP A 235 3.96 0.54 23.90
C ASP A 235 3.69 -0.20 22.56
N VAL A 236 2.60 0.13 21.86
CA VAL A 236 2.35 -0.35 20.50
C VAL A 236 3.32 0.31 19.54
N SER A 237 4.02 -0.48 18.72
CA SER A 237 5.07 0.00 17.83
C SER A 237 4.94 -0.51 16.39
N VAL A 238 5.07 0.43 15.45
CA VAL A 238 4.99 0.21 13.99
C VAL A 238 6.09 1.02 13.30
N TRP A 239 7.16 0.34 12.89
CA TRP A 239 8.41 0.97 12.46
C TRP A 239 8.98 1.85 13.59
N GLU A 240 9.45 3.06 13.29
CA GLU A 240 9.99 4.01 14.26
C GLU A 240 8.92 4.75 15.09
N TRP A 241 7.63 4.47 14.87
CA TRP A 241 6.55 5.04 15.68
C TRP A 241 6.20 4.09 16.83
N SER A 242 6.01 4.67 18.02
CA SER A 242 5.46 4.02 19.20
C SER A 242 4.45 4.93 19.88
N GLY A 243 3.36 4.38 20.41
CA GLY A 243 2.33 5.12 21.13
C GLY A 243 1.25 4.20 21.67
N SER A 244 0.12 4.77 22.11
CA SER A 244 -1.03 4.01 22.60
C SER A 244 -1.95 3.52 21.47
N ALA A 245 -2.70 2.46 21.72
CA ALA A 245 -3.74 1.97 20.81
C ALA A 245 -4.99 1.55 21.59
N TYR A 246 -6.12 1.44 20.89
CA TYR A 246 -7.31 0.79 21.38
C TYR A 246 -7.15 -0.73 21.27
N ASP A 247 -7.40 -1.46 22.35
CA ASP A 247 -7.46 -2.93 22.36
C ASP A 247 -8.86 -3.39 21.95
N GLU A 248 -8.94 -4.25 20.93
CA GLU A 248 -10.19 -4.84 20.44
C GLU A 248 -10.66 -6.05 21.28
N GLY A 249 -9.93 -6.37 22.36
CA GLY A 249 -10.42 -7.16 23.48
C GLY A 249 -10.03 -8.64 23.47
N ALA A 250 -10.43 -9.33 24.54
CA ALA A 250 -9.98 -10.69 24.84
C ALA A 250 -10.35 -11.72 23.76
N GLU A 251 -11.55 -11.64 23.18
CA GLU A 251 -11.99 -12.54 22.09
C GLU A 251 -11.11 -12.38 20.84
N ALA A 252 -10.80 -11.13 20.46
CA ALA A 252 -9.92 -10.85 19.34
C ALA A 252 -8.48 -11.34 19.60
N ALA A 253 -7.98 -11.13 20.83
CA ALA A 253 -6.67 -11.62 21.26
C ALA A 253 -6.59 -13.15 21.26
N GLU A 254 -7.62 -13.85 21.76
CA GLU A 254 -7.70 -15.32 21.76
C GLU A 254 -7.74 -15.88 20.32
N TRP A 255 -8.57 -15.30 19.45
CA TRP A 255 -8.70 -15.70 18.05
C TRP A 255 -7.38 -15.56 17.29
N PHE A 256 -6.73 -14.40 17.36
CA PHE A 256 -5.43 -14.20 16.70
C PHE A 256 -4.32 -15.02 17.34
N SER A 257 -4.35 -15.22 18.66
CA SER A 257 -3.36 -16.06 19.35
C SER A 257 -3.47 -17.53 18.95
N THR A 258 -4.69 -18.01 18.74
CA THR A 258 -4.98 -19.36 18.23
C THR A 258 -4.50 -19.50 16.78
N TYR A 259 -4.89 -18.58 15.89
CA TYR A 259 -4.54 -18.64 14.46
C TYR A 259 -3.03 -18.57 14.19
N PHE A 260 -2.31 -17.77 14.99
CA PHE A 260 -0.86 -17.60 14.87
C PHE A 260 -0.04 -18.48 15.83
N GLU A 261 -0.69 -19.31 16.65
CA GLU A 261 -0.07 -20.23 17.62
C GLU A 261 0.87 -19.52 18.63
N LYS A 262 0.61 -18.23 18.93
CA LYS A 262 1.42 -17.39 19.83
C LYS A 262 0.67 -16.14 20.30
N PRO A 263 0.95 -15.62 21.51
CA PRO A 263 0.29 -14.42 22.06
C PRO A 263 0.28 -13.22 21.09
N SER A 264 -0.93 -12.89 20.64
CA SER A 264 -1.24 -11.91 19.61
C SER A 264 -2.48 -11.10 20.04
N GLN A 265 -2.52 -9.81 19.71
CA GLN A 265 -3.64 -8.91 20.02
C GLN A 265 -4.01 -8.09 18.78
N LEU A 266 -5.31 -7.84 18.55
CA LEU A 266 -5.77 -6.89 17.54
C LEU A 266 -5.91 -5.51 18.20
N VAL A 267 -5.32 -4.48 17.59
CA VAL A 267 -5.41 -3.12 18.10
C VAL A 267 -5.78 -2.12 17.01
N ARG A 268 -6.47 -1.04 17.40
CA ARG A 268 -6.90 0.07 16.54
C ARG A 268 -6.19 1.37 16.89
N PHE A 269 -5.88 2.16 15.87
CA PHE A 269 -5.16 3.41 16.03
C PHE A 269 -5.98 4.43 16.85
N LYS A 270 -5.38 4.99 17.90
CA LYS A 270 -6.05 5.89 18.85
C LYS A 270 -5.99 7.35 18.35
N GLU A 271 -6.66 7.67 17.24
CA GLU A 271 -6.61 9.00 16.61
C GLU A 271 -7.00 10.17 17.57
N ALA A 272 -7.78 9.88 18.61
CA ALA A 272 -8.15 10.86 19.64
C ALA A 272 -6.96 11.44 20.45
N SER A 273 -5.85 10.71 20.58
CA SER A 273 -4.64 11.17 21.29
C SER A 273 -3.35 11.00 20.50
N GLU A 274 -3.32 10.09 19.53
CA GLU A 274 -2.13 9.76 18.75
C GLU A 274 -2.04 10.49 17.42
N THR A 275 -0.82 10.64 16.92
CA THR A 275 -0.56 11.10 15.56
C THR A 275 0.68 10.42 15.03
N ARG A 276 0.58 9.91 13.80
CA ARG A 276 1.72 9.36 13.07
C ARG A 276 1.85 10.08 11.73
N SER A 277 3.02 10.67 11.53
CA SER A 277 3.32 11.49 10.35
C SER A 277 3.72 10.63 9.15
N CYS A 278 3.42 11.11 7.94
CA CYS A 278 4.05 10.61 6.71
C CYS A 278 5.56 10.96 6.70
N PHE A 279 6.29 10.48 5.70
CA PHE A 279 7.68 10.90 5.49
C PHE A 279 7.76 12.40 5.15
N GLN A 280 8.27 13.20 6.09
CA GLN A 280 8.17 14.67 6.02
C GLN A 280 8.97 15.29 4.88
N ASP A 281 10.04 14.63 4.41
CA ASP A 281 10.83 15.07 3.24
C ASP A 281 10.04 15.05 1.93
N TYR A 282 8.95 14.26 1.86
CA TYR A 282 8.13 14.06 0.66
C TYR A 282 6.73 14.67 0.79
N SER A 283 6.14 14.62 1.99
CA SER A 283 4.77 15.05 2.25
C SER A 283 4.63 15.66 3.65
N PRO A 284 5.16 16.87 3.88
CA PRO A 284 5.08 17.54 5.17
C PRO A 284 3.62 17.82 5.58
N GLY A 285 3.32 17.67 6.86
CA GLY A 285 1.98 17.92 7.42
C GLY A 285 0.94 16.80 7.20
N TYR A 286 1.18 15.84 6.30
CA TYR A 286 0.29 14.69 6.12
C TYR A 286 0.48 13.62 7.19
N LYS A 287 -0.62 12.95 7.56
CA LYS A 287 -0.68 11.90 8.59
C LYS A 287 -1.08 10.55 7.99
N ILE A 288 -0.81 9.49 8.74
CA ILE A 288 -1.22 8.10 8.48
C ILE A 288 -1.62 7.45 9.80
N MET A 289 -2.34 6.32 9.73
CA MET A 289 -2.49 5.40 10.85
C MET A 289 -1.42 4.29 10.74
N PHE A 290 -1.79 3.02 10.62
CA PHE A 290 -0.83 1.91 10.51
C PHE A 290 -0.34 1.61 9.08
N SER A 291 -0.65 2.44 8.07
CA SER A 291 -0.03 2.40 6.73
C SER A 291 1.50 2.48 6.79
N ASP A 292 2.25 2.05 5.77
CA ASP A 292 3.73 2.07 5.89
C ASP A 292 4.30 3.51 5.91
N CYS A 293 4.05 4.30 4.86
CA CYS A 293 4.69 5.61 4.66
C CYS A 293 3.75 6.76 4.23
N PHE A 294 2.68 6.46 3.48
CA PHE A 294 1.79 7.44 2.86
C PHE A 294 0.31 7.01 2.93
N PRO A 295 -0.64 7.94 2.76
CA PRO A 295 -2.09 7.67 2.88
C PRO A 295 -2.67 6.85 1.73
N PHE A 296 -2.10 6.95 0.52
CA PHE A 296 -2.59 6.27 -0.68
C PHE A 296 -1.46 5.70 -1.52
N LEU A 297 -1.74 4.59 -2.20
CA LEU A 297 -0.93 4.02 -3.27
C LEU A 297 -1.79 3.87 -4.53
N ILE A 298 -1.34 4.41 -5.66
CA ILE A 298 -1.95 4.20 -6.98
C ILE A 298 -1.12 3.22 -7.80
N ALA A 299 -1.78 2.40 -8.63
CA ALA A 299 -1.14 1.57 -9.65
C ALA A 299 -2.11 1.40 -10.84
N SER A 300 -1.59 1.22 -12.05
CA SER A 300 -2.43 0.95 -13.23
C SER A 300 -2.53 -0.55 -13.54
N GLN A 301 -3.63 -0.93 -14.19
CA GLN A 301 -3.78 -2.26 -14.78
C GLN A 301 -2.70 -2.48 -15.85
N GLY A 302 -2.43 -1.49 -16.71
CA GLY A 302 -1.41 -1.58 -17.76
C GLY A 302 -0.01 -1.91 -17.20
N SER A 303 0.38 -1.33 -16.06
CA SER A 303 1.62 -1.69 -15.35
C SER A 303 1.66 -3.16 -14.94
N LEU A 304 0.54 -3.71 -14.47
CA LEU A 304 0.47 -5.12 -14.06
C LEU A 304 0.51 -6.05 -15.26
N ASP A 305 -0.21 -5.73 -16.32
CA ASP A 305 -0.29 -6.55 -17.52
C ASP A 305 1.08 -6.62 -18.20
N ALA A 306 1.76 -5.49 -18.37
CA ALA A 306 3.13 -5.43 -18.90
C ALA A 306 4.17 -6.16 -18.02
N LEU A 307 3.96 -6.22 -16.70
CA LEU A 307 4.79 -7.06 -15.82
C LEU A 307 4.48 -8.55 -16.01
N ASN A 308 3.20 -8.90 -16.14
CA ASN A 308 2.73 -10.27 -16.31
C ASN A 308 3.08 -10.86 -17.69
N GLU A 309 3.34 -10.03 -18.71
CA GLU A 309 3.92 -10.46 -19.99
C GLU A 309 5.37 -10.96 -19.88
N ILE A 310 6.11 -10.50 -18.86
CA ILE A 310 7.52 -10.86 -18.63
C ILE A 310 7.64 -12.02 -17.63
N LEU A 311 6.74 -12.08 -16.65
CA LEU A 311 6.74 -13.11 -15.61
C LEU A 311 6.40 -14.50 -16.18
N LYS A 312 7.13 -15.52 -15.73
CA LYS A 312 6.83 -16.93 -16.05
C LYS A 312 5.43 -17.36 -15.59
N GLU A 313 5.01 -16.86 -14.42
CA GLU A 313 3.64 -17.05 -13.90
C GLU A 313 3.07 -15.69 -13.50
N PRO A 314 1.91 -15.28 -14.05
CA PRO A 314 1.34 -13.97 -13.80
C PRO A 314 0.90 -13.82 -12.34
N VAL A 315 1.05 -12.62 -11.79
CA VAL A 315 0.64 -12.28 -10.42
C VAL A 315 -0.56 -11.33 -10.39
N PRO A 316 -1.46 -11.47 -9.40
CA PRO A 316 -2.59 -10.56 -9.21
C PRO A 316 -2.19 -9.23 -8.55
N MET A 317 -2.96 -8.17 -8.81
CA MET A 317 -2.74 -6.82 -8.26
C MET A 317 -2.73 -6.79 -6.71
N ASN A 318 -3.43 -7.74 -6.07
CA ASN A 318 -3.53 -7.81 -4.61
C ASN A 318 -2.15 -8.01 -3.92
N ARG A 319 -1.12 -8.47 -4.64
CA ARG A 319 0.27 -8.55 -4.15
C ARG A 319 0.92 -7.17 -4.00
N PHE A 320 0.55 -6.21 -4.84
CA PHE A 320 1.07 -4.83 -4.80
C PHE A 320 0.30 -3.92 -3.83
N ARG A 321 -0.92 -4.33 -3.45
CA ARG A 321 -1.76 -3.68 -2.43
C ARG A 321 -2.05 -2.17 -2.67
N PRO A 322 -2.31 -1.70 -3.91
CA PRO A 322 -2.70 -0.31 -4.13
C PRO A 322 -4.05 -0.02 -3.48
N ASN A 323 -4.31 1.23 -3.16
CA ASN A 323 -5.63 1.70 -2.74
C ASN A 323 -6.48 2.16 -3.92
N ILE A 324 -5.83 2.69 -4.97
CA ILE A 324 -6.48 3.14 -6.20
C ILE A 324 -5.89 2.31 -7.36
N LEU A 325 -6.71 1.48 -7.99
CA LEU A 325 -6.38 0.81 -9.24
C LEU A 325 -7.03 1.58 -10.39
N VAL A 326 -6.24 1.95 -11.40
CA VAL A 326 -6.71 2.67 -12.59
C VAL A 326 -6.54 1.85 -13.86
N ASP A 327 -7.29 2.18 -14.91
CA ASP A 327 -7.21 1.56 -16.23
C ASP A 327 -7.25 2.60 -17.35
N GLY A 328 -6.85 2.21 -18.56
CA GLY A 328 -6.89 3.06 -19.76
C GLY A 328 -5.66 3.93 -20.02
N CYS A 329 -4.64 3.91 -19.17
CA CYS A 329 -3.34 4.54 -19.42
C CYS A 329 -2.29 3.54 -19.93
N HIS A 330 -1.21 4.05 -20.53
CA HIS A 330 -0.07 3.19 -20.89
C HIS A 330 0.62 2.61 -19.64
N PRO A 331 1.25 1.42 -19.73
CA PRO A 331 1.99 0.84 -18.63
C PRO A 331 2.98 1.82 -17.99
N TYR A 332 2.96 1.89 -16.66
CA TYR A 332 3.81 2.73 -15.82
C TYR A 332 3.60 4.25 -15.98
N SER A 333 2.54 4.71 -16.66
CA SER A 333 2.22 6.15 -16.74
C SER A 333 2.05 6.79 -15.36
N GLU A 334 1.56 6.03 -14.38
CA GLU A 334 1.35 6.52 -13.01
C GLU A 334 2.65 6.93 -12.29
N ASP A 335 3.83 6.50 -12.76
CA ASP A 335 5.11 6.97 -12.19
C ASP A 335 5.31 8.47 -12.40
N LEU A 336 4.83 8.99 -13.54
CA LEU A 336 5.03 10.37 -13.98
C LEU A 336 3.96 11.32 -13.42
N TRP A 337 2.87 10.80 -12.86
CA TRP A 337 1.74 11.60 -12.41
C TRP A 337 2.11 12.44 -11.17
N LYS A 338 2.49 13.70 -11.38
CA LYS A 338 2.92 14.59 -10.30
C LYS A 338 1.74 15.22 -9.58
N THR A 339 0.76 15.71 -10.34
CA THR A 339 -0.49 16.24 -9.80
C THR A 339 -1.64 15.70 -10.63
N ILE A 340 -2.59 15.01 -10.01
CA ILE A 340 -3.77 14.46 -10.67
C ILE A 340 -5.05 14.94 -9.98
N LYS A 341 -6.15 14.91 -10.72
CA LYS A 341 -7.49 15.19 -10.22
C LYS A 341 -8.41 14.00 -10.46
N ILE A 342 -9.08 13.56 -9.40
CA ILE A 342 -10.13 12.53 -9.44
C ILE A 342 -11.38 13.17 -8.82
N ASN A 343 -12.49 13.20 -9.56
CA ASN A 343 -13.68 13.98 -9.16
C ASN A 343 -13.29 15.45 -8.83
N ASN A 344 -13.49 15.90 -7.59
CA ASN A 344 -13.12 17.25 -7.11
C ASN A 344 -11.87 17.27 -6.22
N LEU A 345 -11.11 16.17 -6.19
CA LEU A 345 -10.00 15.95 -5.26
C LEU A 345 -8.67 15.98 -6.00
N THR A 346 -7.71 16.70 -5.43
CA THR A 346 -6.38 16.92 -5.99
C THR A 346 -5.37 16.04 -5.27
N PHE A 347 -4.75 15.11 -5.98
CA PHE A 347 -3.72 14.24 -5.45
C PHE A 347 -2.35 14.65 -5.98
N GLU A 348 -1.34 14.61 -5.11
CA GLU A 348 0.06 14.81 -5.46
C GLU A 348 0.81 13.46 -5.43
N GLY A 349 1.49 13.13 -6.52
CA GLY A 349 2.43 12.03 -6.62
C GLY A 349 3.72 12.37 -5.91
N VAL A 350 3.83 11.92 -4.66
CA VAL A 350 4.92 12.35 -3.75
C VAL A 350 6.12 11.43 -3.76
N LYS A 351 5.96 10.15 -4.13
CA LYS A 351 7.08 9.19 -4.17
C LYS A 351 6.78 7.93 -4.98
N LEU A 352 7.66 7.45 -5.86
CA LEU A 352 7.55 6.10 -6.44
C LEU A 352 7.56 5.04 -5.31
N CYS A 353 6.71 4.02 -5.45
CA CYS A 353 6.57 2.97 -4.43
C CYS A 353 7.65 1.91 -4.61
N ASN A 354 8.73 2.04 -3.83
CA ASN A 354 9.76 1.01 -3.74
C ASN A 354 9.19 -0.25 -3.07
N ARG A 355 9.36 -1.41 -3.70
CA ARG A 355 8.74 -2.66 -3.27
C ARG A 355 9.64 -3.38 -2.29
N CYS A 356 9.11 -3.67 -1.11
CA CYS A 356 9.67 -4.65 -0.20
C CYS A 356 9.30 -6.08 -0.65
N LYS A 357 9.62 -7.10 0.15
CA LYS A 357 9.32 -8.51 -0.16
C LYS A 357 7.83 -8.91 -0.15
N VAL A 358 6.91 -8.05 0.33
CA VAL A 358 5.48 -8.41 0.46
C VAL A 358 4.83 -8.87 -0.85
N PRO A 359 5.08 -8.28 -2.04
CA PRO A 359 4.54 -8.78 -3.29
C PRO A 359 5.02 -10.19 -3.68
N ASN A 360 6.06 -10.71 -3.04
CA ASN A 360 6.51 -12.08 -3.26
C ASN A 360 5.67 -13.12 -2.51
N ILE A 361 4.75 -12.69 -1.63
CA ILE A 361 3.87 -13.59 -0.88
C ILE A 361 2.62 -13.85 -1.71
N ASN A 362 2.39 -15.12 -2.05
CA ASN A 362 1.15 -15.55 -2.67
C ASN A 362 0.00 -15.33 -1.66
N GLN A 363 -0.96 -14.47 -2.02
CA GLN A 363 -2.02 -14.08 -1.10
C GLN A 363 -3.07 -15.18 -0.86
N ASP A 364 -3.05 -16.29 -1.61
CA ASP A 364 -4.01 -17.40 -1.50
C ASP A 364 -3.54 -18.56 -0.63
N ASN A 365 -2.22 -18.68 -0.39
CA ASN A 365 -1.65 -19.72 0.48
C ASN A 365 -0.57 -19.22 1.46
N GLY A 366 -0.21 -17.93 1.43
CA GLY A 366 0.78 -17.32 2.33
C GLY A 366 2.23 -17.72 2.01
N ILE A 367 2.50 -18.48 0.95
CA ILE A 367 3.84 -18.96 0.61
C ILE A 367 4.65 -17.81 -0.01
N HIS A 368 5.89 -17.65 0.45
CA HIS A 368 6.84 -16.65 -0.03
C HIS A 368 7.66 -17.19 -1.21
N GLY A 369 7.70 -16.46 -2.33
CA GLY A 369 8.50 -16.75 -3.51
C GLY A 369 9.64 -15.75 -3.75
N ALA A 370 10.21 -15.76 -4.96
CA ALA A 370 11.19 -14.77 -5.41
C ALA A 370 10.58 -13.68 -6.32
N GLU A 371 9.50 -14.02 -7.03
CA GLU A 371 8.78 -13.13 -7.92
C GLU A 371 7.61 -12.40 -7.25
N PRO A 372 7.35 -11.13 -7.61
CA PRO A 372 7.81 -10.42 -8.80
C PRO A 372 9.13 -9.63 -8.66
N THR A 373 9.82 -9.72 -7.52
CA THR A 373 10.99 -8.87 -7.25
C THR A 373 12.19 -9.18 -8.17
N GLU A 374 12.41 -10.45 -8.54
CA GLU A 374 13.51 -10.82 -9.44
C GLU A 374 13.30 -10.27 -10.86
N THR A 375 12.11 -10.42 -11.42
CA THR A 375 11.75 -9.83 -12.71
C THR A 375 11.79 -8.30 -12.65
N LEU A 376 11.24 -7.67 -11.61
CA LEU A 376 11.28 -6.20 -11.45
C LEU A 376 12.72 -5.64 -11.33
N LEU A 377 13.69 -6.41 -10.82
CA LEU A 377 15.09 -5.95 -10.76
C LEU A 377 15.68 -5.69 -12.15
N THR A 378 15.19 -6.37 -13.19
CA THR A 378 15.75 -6.30 -14.55
C THR A 378 15.36 -5.03 -15.32
N PHE A 379 14.19 -4.44 -15.04
CA PHE A 379 13.65 -3.32 -15.81
C PHE A 379 12.96 -2.22 -14.99
N ARG A 380 12.78 -2.41 -13.68
CA ARG A 380 12.08 -1.48 -12.76
C ARG A 380 12.92 -1.11 -11.54
N SER A 381 14.24 -1.27 -11.62
CA SER A 381 15.17 -0.97 -10.52
C SER A 381 15.66 0.48 -10.52
N ASP A 382 16.31 0.91 -9.42
CA ASP A 382 17.05 2.18 -9.34
C ASP A 382 17.95 2.42 -10.56
N GLU A 383 18.67 1.38 -10.98
CA GLU A 383 19.65 1.42 -12.08
C GLU A 383 19.01 1.77 -13.43
N VAL A 384 17.77 1.31 -13.65
CA VAL A 384 17.04 1.48 -14.91
C VAL A 384 16.19 2.76 -14.90
N LEU A 385 15.46 3.00 -13.81
CA LEU A 385 14.51 4.11 -13.72
C LEU A 385 15.14 5.41 -13.22
N ARG A 386 16.22 5.32 -12.43
CA ARG A 386 16.83 6.46 -11.72
C ARG A 386 18.37 6.50 -11.86
N PRO A 387 18.93 6.42 -13.09
CA PRO A 387 20.38 6.35 -13.30
C PRO A 387 21.18 7.55 -12.77
N SER A 388 20.55 8.69 -12.49
CA SER A 388 21.20 9.86 -11.86
C SER A 388 21.27 9.77 -10.32
N HIS A 389 20.65 8.77 -9.70
CA HIS A 389 20.57 8.61 -8.25
C HIS A 389 21.47 7.48 -7.74
N LYS A 390 21.64 7.40 -6.41
CA LYS A 390 22.38 6.31 -5.79
C LYS A 390 21.63 4.99 -6.00
N ASN A 391 22.23 4.06 -6.76
CA ASN A 391 21.72 2.70 -6.90
C ASN A 391 21.68 1.99 -5.52
N THR A 392 20.48 1.73 -5.01
CA THR A 392 20.24 0.95 -3.78
C THR A 392 19.62 -0.41 -4.07
N ARG A 393 19.56 -0.80 -5.35
CA ARG A 393 18.88 -2.00 -5.87
C ARG A 393 17.41 -2.12 -5.46
N GLN A 394 16.75 -1.00 -5.18
CA GLN A 394 15.30 -0.96 -4.98
C GLN A 394 14.59 -1.15 -6.31
N VAL A 395 13.37 -1.68 -6.27
CA VAL A 395 12.50 -1.85 -7.45
C VAL A 395 11.16 -1.16 -7.24
N TYR A 396 10.52 -0.69 -8.31
CA TYR A 396 9.40 0.23 -8.23
C TYR A 396 8.13 -0.28 -8.94
N PHE A 397 7.00 -0.23 -8.25
CA PHE A 397 5.68 -0.53 -8.83
C PHE A 397 4.57 0.25 -8.12
N GLY A 398 3.89 1.11 -8.88
CA GLY A 398 2.92 2.08 -8.37
C GLY A 398 3.57 3.30 -7.72
N GLN A 399 2.75 4.32 -7.44
CA GLN A 399 3.17 5.63 -6.94
C GLN A 399 2.40 5.97 -5.65
N ASN A 400 3.09 6.53 -4.65
CA ASN A 400 2.46 6.97 -3.40
C ASN A 400 1.86 8.37 -3.60
N LEU A 401 0.63 8.57 -3.14
CA LEU A 401 -0.08 9.84 -3.25
C LEU A 401 -0.46 10.43 -1.88
N VAL A 402 -0.64 11.75 -1.86
CA VAL A 402 -1.39 12.47 -0.81
C VAL A 402 -2.52 13.29 -1.45
N CYS A 403 -3.62 13.54 -0.74
CA CYS A 403 -4.75 14.33 -1.22
C CYS A 403 -4.78 15.70 -0.53
N LYS A 404 -4.67 16.80 -1.28
CA LYS A 404 -4.63 18.17 -0.72
C LYS A 404 -5.82 18.48 0.17
N GLU A 405 -6.99 18.01 -0.23
CA GLU A 405 -8.23 18.23 0.49
C GLU A 405 -8.33 17.40 1.78
N SER A 406 -7.46 16.41 2.05
CA SER A 406 -7.47 15.69 3.33
C SER A 406 -7.03 16.57 4.52
N LEU A 407 -6.21 17.60 4.26
CA LEU A 407 -5.74 18.54 5.30
C LEU A 407 -6.81 19.56 5.72
N SER A 408 -7.80 19.82 4.87
CA SER A 408 -8.88 20.74 5.23
C SER A 408 -9.91 20.01 6.09
N GLY A 409 -10.02 20.30 7.39
CA GLY A 409 -11.01 19.66 8.27
C GLY A 409 -12.50 19.98 7.96
N LYS A 410 -12.81 20.51 6.77
CA LYS A 410 -14.13 20.97 6.33
C LYS A 410 -14.36 20.62 4.86
N GLY A 411 -15.61 20.34 4.49
CA GLY A 411 -16.07 20.08 3.12
C GLY A 411 -16.74 18.71 2.96
N LYS A 412 -17.95 18.71 2.39
CA LYS A 412 -18.64 17.50 1.90
C LYS A 412 -18.15 17.15 0.49
N GLY A 413 -18.43 15.94 0.01
CA GLY A 413 -18.05 15.45 -1.31
C GLY A 413 -16.62 14.92 -1.38
N LYS A 414 -16.00 14.56 -0.26
CA LYS A 414 -14.62 14.01 -0.24
C LYS A 414 -14.63 12.51 -0.48
N ILE A 415 -15.10 12.12 -1.66
CA ILE A 415 -15.30 10.74 -2.05
C ILE A 415 -14.84 10.54 -3.49
N ILE A 416 -14.12 9.44 -3.73
CA ILE A 416 -13.91 8.91 -5.09
C ILE A 416 -14.74 7.65 -5.28
N LYS A 417 -15.05 7.34 -6.54
CA LYS A 417 -15.87 6.19 -6.95
C LYS A 417 -15.19 5.40 -8.05
N VAL A 418 -15.52 4.12 -8.15
CA VAL A 418 -15.21 3.32 -9.33
C VAL A 418 -15.93 3.93 -10.53
N GLY A 419 -15.20 4.11 -11.64
CA GLY A 419 -15.66 4.84 -12.81
C GLY A 419 -15.30 6.33 -12.83
N ASP A 420 -14.75 6.91 -11.75
CA ASP A 420 -14.33 8.31 -11.76
C ASP A 420 -13.17 8.52 -12.77
N PRO A 421 -13.23 9.58 -13.60
CA PRO A 421 -12.13 9.94 -14.49
C PRO A 421 -10.92 10.48 -13.71
N VAL A 422 -9.73 10.14 -14.18
CA VAL A 422 -8.44 10.62 -13.66
C VAL A 422 -7.83 11.58 -14.67
N TYR A 423 -7.66 12.84 -14.28
CA TYR A 423 -7.01 13.88 -15.09
C TYR A 423 -5.61 14.16 -14.58
N VAL A 424 -4.61 14.16 -15.46
CA VAL A 424 -3.26 14.62 -15.12
C VAL A 424 -3.21 16.15 -15.29
N LEU A 425 -2.85 16.85 -14.22
CA LEU A 425 -2.69 18.31 -14.21
C LEU A 425 -1.21 18.73 -14.31
N GLN A 426 -0.31 17.89 -13.79
CA GLN A 426 1.14 18.04 -13.95
C GLN A 426 1.79 16.66 -13.98
N ALA A 427 2.80 16.51 -14.83
CA ALA A 427 3.66 15.33 -14.88
C ALA A 427 5.12 15.65 -14.51
N PHE A 428 5.88 14.67 -14.03
CA PHE A 428 7.33 14.66 -14.04
C PHE A 428 7.83 14.41 -15.49
N ALA A 429 8.97 14.97 -15.88
CA ALA A 429 9.47 14.77 -17.25
C ALA A 429 10.04 13.35 -17.46
N SER A 430 10.43 12.65 -16.38
CA SER A 430 10.86 11.25 -16.41
C SER A 430 10.76 10.59 -15.02
N ALA A 431 10.82 9.26 -14.96
CA ALA A 431 10.90 8.51 -13.71
C ALA A 431 12.18 8.82 -12.89
N ASN A 432 13.23 9.31 -13.54
CA ASN A 432 14.48 9.76 -12.91
C ASN A 432 14.31 11.10 -12.18
N GLU A 433 13.28 11.88 -12.52
CA GLU A 433 12.89 13.13 -11.83
C GLU A 433 11.76 12.93 -10.80
N ALA A 434 11.07 11.78 -10.83
CA ALA A 434 10.09 11.43 -9.81
C ALA A 434 10.79 11.15 -8.46
N PRO A 435 10.30 11.69 -7.32
CA PRO A 435 10.87 11.39 -6.00
C PRO A 435 10.72 9.89 -5.69
N ALA A 436 11.70 9.24 -5.04
CA ALA A 436 11.74 7.78 -4.94
C ALA A 436 12.76 7.21 -3.94
#